data_AF-A0A7S2K2K3-F1
#
_entry.id   AF-A0A7S2K2K3-F1
#
_cell.length_a   1.000
_cell.length_b   1.000
_cell.length_c   1.000
_cell.angle_alpha   90.00
_cell.angle_beta   90.00
_cell.angle_gamma   90.00
#
_symmetry.space_group_name_H-M   'P 1'
#
loop_
_entity.id
_entity.type
_entity.pdbx_description
1 polymer ?
#
loop_
_entity_poly.entity_id
_entity_poly.type
_entity_poly.pdbx_seq_one_letter_code
_entity_poly.pdbx_strand_id
1 'polypeptide(L)'
;APRMARLAPEVLLRLRKYLEHEDFLMEVACWAWEYCEKFPYEPPSKWEHPLEFTRLHGEYRELFEGRCDEFLEQEGVDMKAVLTEVQGELQERPGEMRALLDSLAASEDYLTFCKYMQQVRQRRDWAEGRDLQVPAEDDSDDPDGAPEPPAVAEAPPVAGRARRGTLERVPEEQEARETLDVLE
;
A
#
# COMPACT_ATOMS: atom_id res chain seq x y z
N ALA A 1 -33.61 -22.27 23.40
CA ALA A 1 -32.83 -21.06 23.04
C ALA A 1 -33.63 -20.27 22.03
N PRO A 2 -33.78 -18.94 22.18
CA PRO A 2 -34.45 -18.15 21.15
C PRO A 2 -33.57 -18.18 19.90
N ARG A 3 -34.20 -18.45 18.76
CA ARG A 3 -33.57 -18.35 17.43
C ARG A 3 -33.07 -16.92 17.31
N MET A 4 -31.74 -16.73 17.34
CA MET A 4 -31.17 -15.42 16.98
C MET A 4 -31.65 -15.16 15.55
N ALA A 5 -32.41 -14.08 15.38
CA ALA A 5 -32.91 -13.69 14.07
C ALA A 5 -31.69 -13.50 13.19
N ARG A 6 -31.58 -14.29 12.11
CA ARG A 6 -30.57 -14.05 11.09
C ARG A 6 -30.82 -12.65 10.56
N LEU A 7 -29.80 -11.79 10.54
CA LEU A 7 -29.92 -10.56 9.78
C LEU A 7 -30.03 -10.93 8.31
N ALA A 8 -30.79 -10.11 7.58
CA ALA A 8 -30.88 -10.26 6.15
C ALA A 8 -29.46 -10.04 5.57
N PRO A 9 -28.93 -10.90 4.67
CA PRO A 9 -27.62 -10.72 4.03
C PRO A 9 -27.40 -9.31 3.44
N GLU A 10 -28.50 -8.64 3.09
CA GLU A 10 -28.57 -7.28 2.62
C GLU A 10 -28.09 -6.24 3.65
N VAL A 11 -28.20 -6.51 4.95
CA VAL A 11 -27.68 -5.64 6.03
C VAL A 11 -26.15 -5.64 6.02
N LEU A 12 -25.53 -6.82 5.88
CA LEU A 12 -24.07 -6.91 5.81
C LEU A 12 -23.51 -6.24 4.57
N LEU A 13 -24.18 -6.43 3.41
CA LEU A 13 -23.81 -5.74 2.19
C LEU A 13 -23.93 -4.21 2.32
N ARG A 14 -24.93 -3.73 3.05
CA ARG A 14 -25.08 -2.29 3.34
C ARG A 14 -24.02 -1.79 4.31
N LEU A 15 -23.70 -2.53 5.36
CA LEU A 15 -22.62 -2.21 6.29
C LEU A 15 -21.28 -2.11 5.55
N ARG A 16 -20.97 -3.10 4.72
CA ARG A 16 -19.78 -3.10 3.87
C ARG A 16 -19.72 -1.85 3.01
N LYS A 17 -20.79 -1.54 2.27
CA LYS A 17 -20.86 -0.33 1.42
C LYS A 17 -20.74 0.96 2.22
N TYR A 18 -21.27 0.99 3.45
CA TYR A 18 -21.22 2.15 4.33
C TYR A 18 -19.81 2.43 4.87
N LEU A 19 -19.07 1.36 5.20
CA LEU A 19 -17.67 1.41 5.63
C LEU A 19 -16.70 1.58 4.44
N GLU A 20 -17.09 1.17 3.24
CA GLU A 20 -16.34 1.40 1.99
C GLU A 20 -16.74 2.73 1.30
N HIS A 21 -17.52 3.57 1.97
CA HIS A 21 -17.94 4.85 1.41
C HIS A 21 -16.74 5.77 1.19
N GLU A 22 -16.62 6.36 -0.01
CA GLU A 22 -15.44 7.12 -0.44
C GLU A 22 -15.09 8.25 0.54
N ASP A 23 -16.08 9.04 0.97
CA ASP A 23 -15.85 10.14 1.93
C ASP A 23 -15.21 9.67 3.24
N PHE A 24 -15.65 8.53 3.76
CA PHE A 24 -15.11 7.96 5.00
C PHE A 24 -13.71 7.41 4.78
N LEU A 25 -13.49 6.66 3.68
CA LEU A 25 -12.16 6.16 3.35
C LEU A 25 -11.17 7.29 3.10
N MET A 26 -11.62 8.40 2.51
CA MET A 26 -10.82 9.61 2.31
C MET A 26 -10.48 10.27 3.65
N GLU A 27 -11.43 10.43 4.57
CA GLU A 27 -11.19 10.95 5.91
C GLU A 27 -10.12 10.13 6.65
N VAL A 28 -10.28 8.80 6.67
CA VAL A 28 -9.32 7.87 7.28
C VAL A 28 -7.95 7.98 6.60
N ALA A 29 -7.91 8.06 5.27
CA ALA A 29 -6.66 8.16 4.52
C ALA A 29 -5.94 9.49 4.78
N CYS A 30 -6.66 10.62 4.80
CA CYS A 30 -6.10 11.93 5.14
C CYS A 30 -5.54 11.94 6.56
N TRP A 31 -6.31 11.45 7.53
CA TRP A 31 -5.84 11.32 8.91
C TRP A 31 -4.57 10.45 9.00
N ALA A 32 -4.58 9.28 8.37
CA ALA A 32 -3.43 8.37 8.41
C ALA A 32 -2.19 8.99 7.74
N TRP A 33 -2.38 9.71 6.64
CA TRP A 33 -1.32 10.40 5.90
C TRP A 33 -0.60 11.45 6.75
N GLU A 34 -1.33 12.19 7.59
CA GLU A 34 -0.76 13.20 8.48
C GLU A 34 0.15 12.60 9.57
N TYR A 35 -0.19 11.42 10.08
CA TYR A 35 0.50 10.84 11.24
C TYR A 35 1.48 9.72 10.91
N CYS A 36 1.45 9.15 9.70
CA CYS A 36 2.24 7.97 9.35
C CYS A 36 3.77 8.17 9.42
N GLU A 37 4.28 9.39 9.20
CA GLU A 37 5.72 9.69 9.24
C GLU A 37 6.38 9.39 10.58
N LYS A 38 5.60 9.39 11.67
CA LYS A 38 6.10 9.12 13.01
C LYS A 38 6.42 7.63 13.22
N PHE A 39 5.85 6.73 12.41
CA PHE A 39 5.96 5.28 12.62
C PHE A 39 7.25 4.72 12.00
N PRO A 40 8.14 4.07 12.77
CA PRO A 40 9.39 3.47 12.26
C PRO A 40 9.12 2.36 11.23
N TYR A 41 10.09 2.02 10.37
CA TYR A 41 9.94 0.92 9.40
C TYR A 41 10.19 -0.47 10.03
N GLU A 42 10.84 -0.52 11.19
CA GLU A 42 11.10 -1.76 11.90
C GLU A 42 9.79 -2.43 12.34
N PRO A 43 9.74 -3.77 12.41
CA PRO A 43 8.56 -4.48 12.91
C PRO A 43 8.09 -3.92 14.26
N PRO A 44 6.78 -3.73 14.50
CA PRO A 44 6.24 -3.17 15.74
C PRO A 44 6.76 -3.84 17.02
N SER A 45 7.15 -5.11 16.96
CA SER A 45 7.72 -5.84 18.09
C SER A 45 9.17 -5.47 18.44
N LYS A 46 9.82 -4.55 17.71
CA LYS A 46 11.26 -4.28 17.81
C LYS A 46 11.62 -2.85 18.24
N TRP A 47 10.64 -1.99 18.48
CA TRP A 47 10.88 -0.60 18.86
C TRP A 47 9.98 -0.17 20.02
N GLU A 48 10.39 0.88 20.71
CA GLU A 48 9.65 1.41 21.85
C GLU A 48 8.45 2.23 21.39
N HIS A 49 7.27 1.89 21.90
CA HIS A 49 6.02 2.56 21.53
C HIS A 49 5.81 3.85 22.33
N PRO A 50 5.94 5.05 21.71
CA PRO A 50 5.64 6.30 22.40
C PRO A 50 4.15 6.35 22.76
N LEU A 51 3.82 6.98 23.89
CA LEU A 51 2.43 7.13 24.35
C LEU A 51 1.54 7.81 23.30
N GLU A 52 2.12 8.66 22.46
CA GLU A 52 1.44 9.30 21.34
C GLU A 52 0.81 8.27 20.38
N PHE A 53 1.43 7.11 20.15
CA PHE A 53 0.89 6.12 19.22
C PHE A 53 -0.32 5.40 19.78
N THR A 54 -0.35 5.19 21.10
CA THR A 54 -1.55 4.69 21.77
C THR A 54 -2.69 5.71 21.69
N ARG A 55 -2.39 7.01 21.79
CA ARG A 55 -3.39 8.07 21.57
C ARG A 55 -3.93 8.04 20.15
N LEU A 56 -3.05 7.97 19.14
CA LEU A 56 -3.45 7.88 17.73
C LEU A 56 -4.28 6.63 17.42
N HIS A 57 -3.97 5.50 18.06
CA HIS A 57 -4.80 4.30 17.94
C HIS A 57 -6.21 4.52 18.53
N GLY A 58 -6.31 5.26 19.64
CA GLY A 58 -7.61 5.67 20.20
C GLY A 58 -8.42 6.51 19.22
N GLU A 59 -7.80 7.53 18.61
CA GLU A 59 -8.43 8.37 17.58
C GLU A 59 -8.86 7.54 16.37
N TYR A 60 -8.01 6.63 15.89
CA TYR A 60 -8.36 5.72 14.80
C TYR A 60 -9.55 4.82 15.14
N ARG A 61 -9.59 4.27 16.37
CA ARG A 61 -10.69 3.45 16.83
C ARG A 61 -12.00 4.24 16.89
N GLU A 62 -11.96 5.47 17.39
CA GLU A 62 -13.12 6.36 17.45
C GLU A 62 -13.74 6.64 16.06
N LEU A 63 -12.91 6.76 15.00
CA LEU A 63 -13.41 6.89 13.62
C LEU A 63 -14.26 5.69 13.20
N PHE A 64 -13.77 4.47 13.45
CA PHE A 64 -14.49 3.24 13.06
C PHE A 64 -15.66 2.92 13.97
N GLU A 65 -15.53 3.14 15.28
CA GLU A 65 -16.61 2.98 16.26
C GLU A 65 -17.76 3.95 15.93
N GLY A 66 -17.46 5.24 15.76
CA GLY A 66 -18.47 6.24 15.39
C GLY A 66 -19.17 5.89 14.08
N ARG A 67 -18.40 5.45 13.06
CA ARG A 67 -18.98 5.04 11.78
C ARG A 67 -19.88 3.81 11.89
N CYS A 68 -19.52 2.84 12.72
CA CYS A 68 -20.35 1.67 12.96
C CYS A 68 -21.61 2.02 13.75
N ASP A 69 -21.50 2.86 14.78
CA ASP A 69 -22.64 3.31 15.58
C ASP A 69 -23.64 4.08 14.75
N GLU A 70 -23.18 5.02 13.90
CA GLU A 70 -24.04 5.73 12.94
C GLU A 70 -24.84 4.77 12.05
N PHE A 71 -24.19 3.72 11.54
CA PHE A 71 -24.86 2.73 10.70
C PHE A 71 -25.92 1.94 11.48
N LEU A 72 -25.58 1.49 12.69
CA LEU A 72 -26.48 0.73 13.54
C LEU A 72 -27.72 1.54 13.95
N GLU A 73 -27.54 2.82 14.25
CA GLU A 73 -28.63 3.74 14.55
C GLU A 73 -29.56 3.95 13.34
N GLN A 74 -29.00 4.12 12.14
CA GLN A 74 -29.77 4.29 10.90
C GLN A 74 -30.57 3.04 10.53
N GLU A 75 -29.99 1.86 10.74
CA GLU A 75 -30.61 0.58 10.38
C GLU A 75 -31.50 0.01 11.50
N GLY A 76 -31.41 0.53 12.72
CA GLY A 76 -32.14 0.04 13.89
C GLY A 76 -31.72 -1.39 14.28
N VAL A 77 -30.45 -1.74 14.09
CA VAL A 77 -29.93 -3.10 14.28
C VAL A 77 -29.01 -3.16 15.51
N ASP A 78 -29.06 -4.29 16.21
CA ASP A 78 -28.16 -4.57 17.34
C ASP A 78 -26.78 -5.08 16.86
N MET A 79 -25.70 -4.51 17.41
CA MET A 79 -24.31 -4.87 17.06
C MET A 79 -24.04 -6.38 17.17
N LYS A 80 -24.61 -7.04 18.19
CA LYS A 80 -24.38 -8.48 18.41
C LYS A 80 -24.97 -9.35 17.30
N ALA A 81 -26.09 -8.92 16.73
CA ALA A 81 -26.68 -9.58 15.57
C ALA A 81 -25.76 -9.43 14.34
N VAL A 82 -25.17 -8.24 14.15
CA VAL A 82 -24.23 -7.95 13.04
C VAL A 82 -22.99 -8.83 13.14
N LEU A 83 -22.34 -8.89 14.29
CA LEU A 83 -21.12 -9.67 14.50
C LEU A 83 -21.29 -11.17 14.20
N THR A 84 -22.46 -11.73 14.54
CA THR A 84 -22.77 -13.15 14.28
C THR A 84 -22.82 -13.45 12.79
N GLU A 85 -23.35 -12.54 11.99
CA GLU A 85 -23.52 -12.72 10.55
C GLU A 85 -22.21 -12.37 9.80
N VAL A 86 -21.47 -11.34 10.24
CA VAL A 86 -20.11 -11.05 9.74
C VAL A 86 -19.23 -12.28 9.86
N GLN A 87 -19.27 -13.00 10.99
CA GLN A 87 -18.52 -14.23 11.16
C GLN A 87 -18.86 -15.30 10.09
N GLY A 88 -20.13 -15.38 9.66
CA GLY A 88 -20.58 -16.30 8.62
C GLY A 88 -20.03 -15.91 7.23
N GLU A 89 -20.22 -14.66 6.81
CA GLU A 89 -19.72 -14.14 5.53
C GLU A 89 -18.19 -14.28 5.41
N LEU A 90 -17.45 -14.06 6.51
CA LEU A 90 -16.01 -14.21 6.54
C LEU A 90 -15.50 -15.63 6.27
N GLN A 91 -16.29 -16.64 6.61
CA GLN A 91 -15.94 -18.02 6.30
C GLN A 91 -16.18 -18.36 4.84
N GLU A 92 -17.14 -17.68 4.19
CA GLU A 92 -17.54 -17.98 2.81
C GLU A 92 -16.77 -17.16 1.77
N ARG A 93 -16.45 -15.88 2.07
CA ARG A 93 -15.87 -14.93 1.10
C ARG A 93 -14.76 -14.03 1.70
N PRO A 94 -13.65 -14.60 2.17
CA PRO A 94 -12.59 -13.83 2.85
C PRO A 94 -11.86 -12.81 1.95
N GLY A 95 -11.84 -13.02 0.63
CA GLY A 95 -11.04 -12.22 -0.30
C GLY A 95 -11.56 -10.81 -0.55
N GLU A 96 -12.86 -10.67 -0.77
CA GLU A 96 -13.45 -9.37 -1.11
C GLU A 96 -13.51 -8.39 0.06
N MET A 97 -13.57 -8.90 1.29
CA MET A 97 -13.64 -8.08 2.51
C MET A 97 -12.27 -7.78 3.11
N ARG A 98 -11.18 -8.28 2.50
CA ARG A 98 -9.84 -8.27 3.11
C ARG A 98 -9.39 -6.87 3.56
N ALA A 99 -9.53 -5.87 2.69
CA ALA A 99 -9.11 -4.50 3.00
C ALA A 99 -9.94 -3.87 4.14
N LEU A 100 -11.26 -4.12 4.14
CA LEU A 100 -12.15 -3.67 5.21
C LEU A 100 -11.79 -4.35 6.53
N LEU A 101 -11.50 -5.66 6.50
CA LEU A 101 -11.12 -6.42 7.68
C LEU A 101 -9.77 -6.02 8.22
N ASP A 102 -8.80 -5.73 7.36
CA ASP A 102 -7.49 -5.24 7.81
C ASP A 102 -7.66 -3.87 8.49
N SER A 103 -8.58 -3.03 8.01
CA SER A 103 -8.90 -1.72 8.60
C SER A 103 -9.63 -1.84 9.95
N LEU A 104 -10.60 -2.75 10.05
CA LEU A 104 -11.31 -3.07 11.31
C LEU A 104 -10.41 -3.81 12.30
N ALA A 105 -9.54 -4.70 11.84
CA ALA A 105 -8.57 -5.35 12.71
C ALA A 105 -7.58 -4.33 13.29
N ALA A 106 -7.21 -3.31 12.51
CA ALA A 106 -6.40 -2.19 12.98
C ALA A 106 -7.13 -1.29 13.97
N SER A 107 -8.47 -1.30 14.07
CA SER A 107 -9.17 -0.50 15.10
C SER A 107 -9.20 -1.21 16.46
N GLU A 108 -9.11 -2.54 16.47
CA GLU A 108 -9.14 -3.35 17.69
C GLU A 108 -7.75 -3.75 18.20
N ASP A 109 -6.81 -4.01 17.29
CA ASP A 109 -5.47 -4.50 17.62
C ASP A 109 -4.39 -3.45 17.35
N TYR A 110 -3.74 -3.01 18.42
CA TYR A 110 -2.71 -1.98 18.38
C TYR A 110 -1.49 -2.33 17.49
N LEU A 111 -1.08 -3.60 17.45
CA LEU A 111 0.06 -4.00 16.61
C LEU A 111 -0.33 -4.02 15.11
N THR A 112 -1.57 -4.38 14.81
CA THR A 112 -2.15 -4.31 13.46
C THR A 112 -2.28 -2.85 13.03
N PHE A 113 -2.71 -1.96 13.93
CA PHE A 113 -2.67 -0.51 13.72
C PHE A 113 -1.27 0.01 13.37
N CYS A 114 -0.25 -0.38 14.15
CA CYS A 114 1.13 0.03 13.86
C CYS A 114 1.57 -0.42 12.46
N LYS A 115 1.24 -1.66 12.06
CA LYS A 115 1.54 -2.17 10.71
C LYS A 115 0.79 -1.40 9.63
N TYR A 116 -0.48 -1.06 9.88
CA TYR A 116 -1.27 -0.24 8.98
C TYR A 116 -0.61 1.13 8.74
N MET A 117 -0.21 1.83 9.80
CA MET A 117 0.47 3.13 9.69
C MET A 117 1.82 3.03 8.97
N GLN A 118 2.57 1.94 9.18
CA GLN A 118 3.80 1.65 8.43
C GLN A 118 3.55 1.48 6.92
N GLN A 119 2.47 0.79 6.54
CA GLN A 119 2.10 0.64 5.13
C GLN A 119 1.67 1.98 4.51
N VAL A 120 0.94 2.81 5.25
CA VAL A 120 0.58 4.16 4.81
C VAL A 120 1.84 5.02 4.60
N ARG A 121 2.80 4.95 5.54
CA ARG A 121 4.09 5.63 5.41
C ARG A 121 4.84 5.20 4.15
N GLN A 122 4.98 3.89 3.91
CA GLN A 122 5.64 3.37 2.70
C GLN A 122 4.98 3.88 1.42
N ARG A 123 3.64 3.88 1.34
CA ARG A 123 2.90 4.41 0.18
C ARG A 123 3.13 5.91 0.00
N ARG A 124 3.22 6.65 1.10
CA ARG A 124 3.52 8.08 1.10
C ARG A 124 4.95 8.35 0.60
N ASP A 125 5.93 7.62 1.10
CA ASP A 125 7.32 7.76 0.68
C ASP A 125 7.49 7.44 -0.81
N TRP A 126 6.80 6.41 -1.30
CA TRP A 126 6.76 6.07 -2.71
C TRP A 126 6.13 7.20 -3.55
N ALA A 127 4.97 7.71 -3.13
CA ALA A 127 4.25 8.78 -3.83
C ALA A 127 5.03 10.11 -3.86
N GLU A 128 5.81 10.40 -2.82
CA GLU A 128 6.66 11.58 -2.71
C GLU A 128 8.07 11.39 -3.30
N GLY A 129 8.38 10.21 -3.84
CA GLY A 129 9.68 9.91 -4.45
C GLY A 129 10.84 9.78 -3.47
N ARG A 130 10.56 9.66 -2.16
CA ARG A 130 11.58 9.44 -1.12
C ARG A 130 12.21 8.03 -1.19
N ASP A 131 11.50 7.09 -1.80
CA ASP A 131 11.95 5.70 -2.00
C ASP A 131 12.95 5.53 -3.18
N LEU A 132 13.19 6.60 -3.97
CA LEU A 132 14.07 6.59 -5.15
C LEU A 132 15.44 7.25 -4.91
N GLN A 133 15.86 7.47 -3.65
CA GLN A 133 17.23 7.89 -3.37
C GLN A 133 18.21 6.74 -3.69
N VAL A 134 18.61 6.67 -4.96
CA VAL A 134 19.79 5.93 -5.41
C VAL A 134 20.97 6.47 -4.59
N PRO A 135 21.76 5.63 -3.90
CA PRO A 135 23.01 6.09 -3.31
C PRO A 135 23.80 6.77 -4.42
N ALA A 136 24.11 8.06 -4.25
CA ALA A 136 24.97 8.77 -5.18
C ALA A 136 26.21 7.90 -5.39
N GLU A 137 26.41 7.43 -6.62
CA GLU A 137 27.66 6.80 -7.02
C GLU A 137 28.75 7.81 -6.65
N ASP A 138 29.60 7.39 -5.71
CA ASP A 138 30.80 8.10 -5.31
C ASP A 138 31.74 8.06 -6.52
N ASP A 139 31.54 8.99 -7.45
CA ASP A 139 32.38 9.21 -8.63
C ASP A 139 33.66 9.94 -8.22
N SER A 140 34.30 9.44 -7.17
CA SER A 140 35.67 9.76 -6.78
C SER A 140 36.63 8.88 -7.59
N ASP A 141 36.55 8.96 -8.92
CA ASP A 141 37.62 8.47 -9.80
C ASP A 141 38.56 9.67 -10.06
N ASP A 142 39.47 9.86 -9.11
CA ASP A 142 40.57 10.82 -9.16
C ASP A 142 41.84 10.05 -9.57
N PRO A 143 42.22 9.98 -10.86
CA PRO A 143 43.49 9.40 -11.26
C PRO A 143 44.53 10.50 -11.52
N ASP A 144 44.93 11.26 -10.50
CA ASP A 144 46.19 12.03 -10.55
C ASP A 144 47.30 11.31 -9.76
N GLY A 145 48.01 10.45 -10.47
CA GLY A 145 49.08 9.61 -9.93
C GLY A 145 50.07 9.19 -11.01
N ALA A 146 50.73 10.16 -11.64
CA ALA A 146 51.85 9.91 -12.55
C ALA A 146 53.09 9.36 -11.80
N PRO A 147 53.77 8.36 -12.37
CA PRO A 147 55.21 8.53 -12.60
C PRO A 147 55.66 8.20 -14.04
N GLU A 148 56.83 8.76 -14.36
CA GLU A 148 57.51 8.97 -15.66
C GLU A 148 57.69 7.78 -16.65
N PRO A 149 57.99 8.07 -17.94
CA PRO A 149 57.97 7.09 -19.05
C PRO A 149 59.35 6.48 -19.38
N PRO A 150 59.41 5.34 -20.10
CA PRO A 150 60.60 4.95 -20.87
C PRO A 150 60.46 5.24 -22.37
N ALA A 151 61.60 5.50 -23.00
CA ALA A 151 61.77 5.99 -24.36
C ALA A 151 61.98 4.89 -25.42
N VAL A 152 61.50 5.18 -26.65
CA VAL A 152 61.91 4.76 -28.04
C VAL A 152 61.90 3.25 -28.39
N ALA A 153 61.49 2.76 -29.58
CA ALA A 153 61.44 3.33 -30.94
C ALA A 153 60.51 2.54 -31.92
N GLU A 154 60.05 3.27 -32.95
CA GLU A 154 59.74 2.91 -34.37
C GLU A 154 58.53 2.04 -34.79
N ALA A 155 57.95 2.42 -35.94
CA ALA A 155 56.62 2.13 -36.50
C ALA A 155 56.73 1.48 -37.93
N PRO A 156 55.73 1.44 -38.85
CA PRO A 156 54.23 1.52 -38.82
C PRO A 156 53.57 0.40 -39.72
N PRO A 157 52.47 0.60 -40.51
CA PRO A 157 51.03 0.52 -40.15
C PRO A 157 50.19 -0.43 -41.05
N VAL A 158 49.03 -0.94 -40.59
CA VAL A 158 47.90 -1.31 -41.50
C VAL A 158 46.52 -1.05 -40.88
N ALA A 159 45.70 -0.38 -41.70
CA ALA A 159 44.30 0.01 -41.62
C ALA A 159 43.28 -0.87 -40.88
N GLY A 160 42.27 -0.20 -40.28
CA GLY A 160 41.02 -0.83 -39.84
C GLY A 160 40.03 0.17 -39.24
N ARG A 161 39.28 0.87 -40.11
CA ARG A 161 38.25 1.87 -39.78
C ARG A 161 36.88 1.19 -39.76
N ALA A 162 36.13 1.24 -38.65
CA ALA A 162 34.66 1.06 -38.50
C ALA A 162 34.35 0.49 -37.09
N ARG A 163 33.24 0.75 -36.39
CA ARG A 163 32.05 1.58 -36.60
C ARG A 163 31.34 1.70 -35.24
N ARG A 164 30.78 2.88 -35.03
CA ARG A 164 29.68 3.25 -34.12
C ARG A 164 28.50 2.27 -34.24
N GLY A 165 28.09 1.62 -33.15
CA GLY A 165 26.75 1.02 -32.97
C GLY A 165 26.07 1.82 -31.85
N THR A 166 25.13 2.71 -32.11
CA THR A 166 23.73 2.53 -32.56
C THR A 166 22.86 1.91 -31.46
N LEU A 167 22.11 2.80 -30.81
CA LEU A 167 20.97 2.58 -29.94
C LEU A 167 20.00 1.58 -30.58
N GLU A 168 19.72 0.47 -29.89
CA GLU A 168 18.65 -0.44 -30.27
C GLU A 168 17.34 0.05 -29.66
N ARG A 169 16.37 0.30 -30.54
CA ARG A 169 15.03 0.79 -30.25
C ARG A 169 14.14 -0.33 -29.72
N VAL A 170 13.30 0.03 -28.77
CA VAL A 170 12.10 -0.67 -28.31
C VAL A 170 11.12 -0.88 -29.48
N PRO A 171 10.46 -2.05 -29.60
CA PRO A 171 9.22 -2.18 -30.35
C PRO A 171 7.98 -2.10 -29.42
N GLU A 172 7.28 -0.95 -29.49
CA GLU A 172 5.80 -0.87 -29.58
C GLU A 172 5.38 -1.61 -30.88
N GLU A 173 4.25 -2.28 -31.06
CA GLU A 173 2.86 -2.06 -30.61
C GLU A 173 2.00 -3.28 -31.04
N GLN A 174 0.82 -3.39 -30.41
CA GLN A 174 -0.47 -3.91 -30.94
C GLN A 174 -0.61 -5.36 -31.45
N GLU A 175 -1.49 -6.12 -30.76
CA GLU A 175 -2.67 -6.71 -31.43
C GLU A 175 -3.78 -6.98 -30.40
N ALA A 176 -4.76 -6.08 -30.36
CA ALA A 176 -6.04 -6.27 -29.70
C ALA A 176 -7.12 -5.66 -30.59
N ARG A 177 -7.85 -6.50 -31.35
CA ARG A 177 -9.27 -6.38 -31.71
C ARG A 177 -9.68 -7.44 -32.73
N GLU A 178 -10.97 -7.75 -32.71
CA GLU A 178 -11.73 -8.69 -33.57
C GLU A 178 -11.69 -10.14 -33.07
N THR A 179 -12.67 -10.59 -32.29
CA THR A 179 -13.93 -11.06 -32.88
C THR A 179 -15.03 -11.09 -31.83
N LEU A 180 -15.97 -10.16 -31.94
CA LEU A 180 -17.25 -10.17 -31.23
C LEU A 180 -18.28 -9.54 -32.17
N ASP A 181 -18.77 -10.34 -33.12
CA ASP A 181 -20.12 -10.24 -33.69
C ASP A 181 -20.33 -11.34 -34.75
N VAL A 182 -21.04 -12.42 -34.38
CA VAL A 182 -22.10 -13.02 -35.21
C VAL A 182 -23.15 -13.56 -34.24
N LEU A 183 -24.19 -12.74 -34.03
CA LEU A 183 -25.51 -13.17 -33.61
C LEU A 183 -26.21 -13.84 -34.80
N GLU A 184 -26.62 -15.10 -34.66
CA GLU A 184 -27.95 -15.65 -34.95
C GLU A 184 -28.05 -17.12 -34.50
#